data_AF-A0A7G9SFF1-F1
#
_entry.id   AF-A0A7G9SFF1-F1
#
_cell.length_a   1.000
_cell.length_b   1.000
_cell.length_c   1.000
_cell.angle_alpha   90.00
_cell.angle_beta   90.00
_cell.angle_gamma   90.00
#
_symmetry.space_group_name_H-M   'P 1'
#
loop_
_entity.id
_entity.type
_entity.pdbx_description
1 polymer ?
#
loop_
_entity_poly.entity_id
_entity_poly.type
_entity_poly.pdbx_seq_one_letter_code
_entity_poly.pdbx_strand_id
1 'polypeptide(L)'
;MRAVACMGALALSACATTARLHSQDELNLIGQRCGVQLGEIFQDESEKRLLFLFKPGATREQRGCVSRWARRNGLKTVFVDNIAFPETGS
;
A
#
# COMPACT_ATOMS: atom_id res chain seq x y z
N MET A 1 -52.36 14.38 -16.34
CA MET A 1 -51.59 14.74 -15.14
C MET A 1 -50.42 13.76 -15.05
N ARG A 2 -49.21 14.20 -15.44
CA ARG A 2 -48.10 14.56 -14.52
C ARG A 2 -47.70 13.35 -13.65
N ALA A 3 -46.64 12.64 -14.05
CA ALA A 3 -45.25 12.82 -13.58
C ALA A 3 -44.95 11.67 -12.57
N VAL A 4 -43.79 11.04 -12.40
CA VAL A 4 -42.35 11.36 -12.43
C VAL A 4 -41.66 9.98 -12.46
N ALA A 5 -40.92 9.58 -13.49
CA ALA A 5 -39.44 9.60 -13.59
C ALA A 5 -38.63 9.22 -12.33
N CYS A 6 -37.51 8.51 -12.55
CA CYS A 6 -36.36 8.37 -11.64
C CYS A 6 -36.42 7.34 -10.48
N MET A 7 -36.36 6.04 -10.81
CA MET A 7 -35.85 4.98 -9.91
C MET A 7 -34.46 4.48 -10.36
N GLY A 8 -33.54 5.39 -10.66
CA GLY A 8 -32.22 5.02 -11.18
C GLY A 8 -31.14 6.01 -10.77
N ALA A 9 -30.85 6.14 -9.46
CA ALA A 9 -29.76 7.00 -9.00
C ALA A 9 -29.20 6.63 -7.61
N LEU A 10 -29.21 5.36 -7.19
CA LEU A 10 -28.62 4.96 -5.92
C LEU A 10 -27.55 3.88 -6.14
N ALA A 11 -26.32 4.21 -5.70
CA ALA A 11 -25.21 3.32 -5.35
C ALA A 11 -24.06 3.07 -6.36
N LEU A 12 -23.63 4.08 -7.13
CA LEU A 12 -22.31 4.07 -7.80
C LEU A 12 -21.22 4.82 -7.02
N SER A 13 -21.32 4.90 -5.69
CA SER A 13 -20.24 5.36 -4.82
C SER A 13 -19.33 4.22 -4.34
N ALA A 14 -19.27 3.10 -5.09
CA ALA A 14 -18.35 2.01 -4.81
C ALA A 14 -16.94 2.36 -5.34
N CYS A 15 -16.02 2.55 -4.39
CA CYS A 15 -14.59 2.26 -4.52
C CYS A 15 -13.72 3.22 -5.35
N ALA A 16 -13.90 4.52 -5.21
CA ALA A 16 -12.72 5.40 -5.26
C ALA A 16 -12.02 5.30 -3.89
N THR A 17 -11.29 4.21 -3.63
CA THR A 17 -10.33 4.19 -2.52
C THR A 17 -9.28 5.22 -2.86
N THR A 18 -9.48 6.45 -2.38
CA THR A 18 -8.48 7.51 -2.44
C THR A 18 -7.20 6.94 -1.87
N ALA A 19 -6.14 6.93 -2.68
CA ALA A 19 -4.84 6.43 -2.25
C ALA A 19 -4.38 7.29 -1.06
N ARG A 20 -4.62 6.76 0.14
CA ARG A 20 -4.27 7.40 1.40
C ARG A 20 -2.79 7.14 1.64
N LEU A 21 -2.06 8.23 1.90
CA LEU A 21 -0.73 8.13 2.46
C LEU A 21 -0.87 7.70 3.92
N HIS A 22 -0.37 6.51 4.25
CA HIS A 22 -0.36 5.98 5.61
C HIS A 22 0.78 6.62 6.40
N SER A 23 0.54 6.91 7.69
CA SER A 23 1.60 7.42 8.54
C SER A 23 2.67 6.36 8.78
N GLN A 24 3.90 6.78 9.08
CA GLN A 24 4.96 5.82 9.37
C GLN A 24 4.63 4.93 10.58
N ASP A 25 3.87 5.44 11.56
CA ASP A 25 3.41 4.64 12.71
C ASP A 25 2.44 3.53 12.30
N GLU A 26 1.50 3.82 11.38
CA GLU A 26 0.60 2.80 10.82
C GLU A 26 1.39 1.73 10.05
N LEU A 27 2.41 2.14 9.29
CA LEU A 27 3.28 1.25 8.53
C LEU A 27 4.17 0.40 9.43
N ASN A 28 4.68 0.97 10.52
CA ASN A 28 5.46 0.27 11.54
C ASN A 28 4.61 -0.78 12.27
N LEU A 29 3.34 -0.47 12.56
CA LEU A 29 2.42 -1.39 13.19
C LEU A 29 2.16 -2.63 12.30
N ILE A 30 1.93 -2.43 11.00
CA ILE A 30 1.78 -3.57 10.08
C ILE A 30 3.10 -4.31 9.88
N GLY A 31 4.24 -3.61 9.90
CA GLY A 31 5.58 -4.21 9.92
C GLY A 31 5.71 -5.22 11.06
N GLN A 32 5.49 -4.79 12.30
CA GLN A 32 5.60 -5.66 13.46
C GLN A 32 4.66 -6.88 13.36
N ARG A 33 3.40 -6.66 12.95
CA ARG A 33 2.40 -7.75 12.77
C ARG A 33 2.81 -8.78 11.71
N CYS A 34 3.52 -8.35 10.68
CA CYS A 34 4.00 -9.23 9.61
C CYS A 34 5.41 -9.78 9.85
N GLY A 35 6.02 -9.53 11.01
CA GLY A 35 7.39 -9.97 11.31
C GLY A 35 8.47 -9.18 10.56
N VAL A 36 8.18 -7.94 10.22
CA VAL A 36 9.06 -6.99 9.51
C VAL A 36 9.46 -5.87 10.49
N GLN A 37 10.70 -5.38 10.40
CA GLN A 37 11.26 -4.40 11.31
C GLN A 37 10.72 -2.98 11.04
N LEU A 38 10.94 -2.08 11.99
CA LEU A 38 10.59 -0.67 11.84
C LEU A 38 11.35 -0.06 10.67
N GLY A 39 10.65 0.74 9.85
CA GLY A 39 11.24 1.37 8.67
C GLY A 39 11.45 0.43 7.46
N GLU A 40 11.22 -0.88 7.58
CA GLU A 40 11.26 -1.79 6.42
C GLU A 40 10.03 -1.61 5.51
N ILE A 41 8.97 -0.95 5.98
CA ILE A 41 7.77 -0.63 5.19
C ILE A 41 7.61 0.89 5.12
N PHE A 42 7.46 1.42 3.91
CA PHE A 42 7.21 2.84 3.68
C PHE A 42 6.34 3.09 2.45
N GLN A 43 5.79 4.31 2.37
CA GLN A 43 5.13 4.84 1.19
C GLN A 43 5.84 6.11 0.75
N ASP A 44 5.93 6.32 -0.56
CA ASP A 44 6.43 7.55 -1.14
C ASP A 44 5.27 8.53 -1.38
N GLU A 45 5.46 9.81 -1.07
CA GLU A 45 4.42 10.83 -1.25
C GLU A 45 4.06 11.08 -2.72
N SER A 46 5.03 10.91 -3.62
CA SER A 46 4.84 10.99 -5.08
C SER A 46 4.05 9.79 -5.62
N GLU A 47 4.13 8.64 -4.94
CA GLU A 47 3.55 7.36 -5.37
C GLU A 47 2.70 6.72 -4.26
N LYS A 48 1.66 7.43 -3.79
CA LYS A 48 0.78 7.03 -2.67
C LYS A 48 0.08 5.66 -2.82
N ARG A 49 0.04 5.12 -4.05
CA ARG A 49 -0.54 3.80 -4.36
C ARG A 49 0.44 2.65 -4.14
N LEU A 50 1.72 2.95 -3.96
CA LEU A 50 2.75 1.96 -3.75
C LEU A 50 3.00 1.78 -2.25
N LEU A 51 3.32 0.54 -1.88
CA LEU A 51 3.82 0.17 -0.57
C LEU A 51 5.13 -0.56 -0.77
N PHE A 52 6.22 0.03 -0.32
CA PHE A 52 7.54 -0.55 -0.46
C PHE A 52 7.84 -1.42 0.74
N LEU A 53 8.30 -2.66 0.49
CA LEU A 53 8.95 -3.50 1.49
C LEU A 53 10.43 -3.55 1.17
N PHE A 54 11.22 -2.87 1.99
CA PHE A 54 12.66 -2.75 1.92
C PHE A 54 13.31 -3.70 2.92
N LYS A 55 13.26 -4.99 2.59
CA LYS A 55 13.84 -6.05 3.40
C LYS A 55 14.47 -7.10 2.49
N PRO A 56 15.78 -7.02 2.25
CA PRO A 56 16.51 -8.09 1.59
C PRO A 56 16.27 -9.41 2.32
N GLY A 57 15.91 -10.45 1.57
CA GLY A 57 15.65 -11.78 2.16
C GLY A 57 14.30 -11.90 2.90
N ALA A 58 13.35 -10.98 2.70
CA ALA A 58 11.99 -11.15 3.23
C ALA A 58 11.39 -12.51 2.87
N THR A 59 10.94 -13.26 3.88
CA THR A 59 10.37 -14.61 3.69
C THR A 59 9.06 -14.54 2.90
N ARG A 60 8.66 -15.67 2.28
CA ARG A 60 7.36 -15.75 1.58
C ARG A 60 6.18 -15.39 2.47
N GLU A 61 6.26 -15.74 3.76
CA GLU A 61 5.23 -15.42 4.75
C GLU A 61 5.14 -13.92 5.03
N GLN A 62 6.29 -13.27 5.28
CA GLN A 62 6.39 -11.82 5.46
C GLN A 62 5.83 -11.07 4.25
N ARG A 63 6.31 -11.42 3.05
CA ARG A 63 5.83 -10.83 1.78
C ARG A 63 4.33 -11.01 1.60
N GLY A 64 3.83 -12.23 1.85
CA GLY A 64 2.41 -12.55 1.75
C GLY A 64 1.57 -11.74 2.73
N CYS A 65 2.04 -11.58 3.97
CA CYS A 65 1.36 -10.79 5.00
C CYS A 65 1.21 -9.32 4.57
N VAL A 66 2.33 -8.69 4.18
CA VAL A 66 2.35 -7.29 3.73
C VAL A 66 1.48 -7.10 2.49
N SER A 67 1.58 -7.99 1.49
CA SER A 67 0.74 -7.91 0.28
C SER A 67 -0.75 -8.07 0.54
N ARG A 68 -1.15 -8.93 1.49
CA ARG A 68 -2.57 -9.05 1.86
C ARG A 68 -3.07 -7.77 2.49
N TRP A 69 -2.28 -7.13 3.36
CA TRP A 69 -2.65 -5.85 3.95
C TRP A 69 -2.70 -4.74 2.88
N ALA A 70 -1.71 -4.65 2.01
CA ALA A 70 -1.66 -3.68 0.92
C ALA A 70 -2.91 -3.76 0.04
N ARG A 71 -3.28 -4.97 -0.41
CA ARG A 71 -4.47 -5.20 -1.25
C ARG A 71 -5.77 -4.74 -0.58
N ARG A 72 -5.94 -5.00 0.73
CA ARG A 72 -7.13 -4.55 1.47
C ARG A 72 -7.21 -3.02 1.58
N ASN A 73 -6.08 -2.33 1.46
CA ASN A 73 -6.00 -0.87 1.50
C ASN A 73 -5.86 -0.25 0.09
N GLY A 74 -6.07 -1.02 -0.98
CA GLY A 74 -5.97 -0.52 -2.36
C GLY A 74 -4.56 -0.18 -2.83
N LEU A 75 -3.53 -0.74 -2.19
CA LEU A 75 -2.12 -0.49 -2.48
C LEU A 75 -1.48 -1.64 -3.28
N LYS A 76 -0.46 -1.31 -4.08
CA LYS A 76 0.42 -2.26 -4.76
C LYS A 76 1.72 -2.41 -3.99
N THR A 77 2.08 -3.64 -3.62
CA THR A 77 3.35 -3.91 -2.92
C THR A 77 4.50 -3.99 -3.91
N VAL A 78 5.60 -3.31 -3.60
CA VAL A 78 6.88 -3.40 -4.29
C VAL A 78 7.89 -4.02 -3.32
N PHE A 79 8.56 -5.09 -3.74
CA PHE A 79 9.61 -5.73 -2.96
C PHE A 79 10.96 -5.24 -3.44
N VAL A 80 11.71 -4.60 -2.56
CA VAL A 80 13.05 -4.09 -2.87
C VAL A 80 14.05 -5.09 -2.31
N ASP A 81 14.55 -5.95 -3.20
CA ASP A 81 15.47 -7.05 -2.87
C ASP A 81 16.94 -6.68 -3.08
N ASN A 82 17.22 -5.72 -3.96
CA ASN A 82 18.57 -5.26 -4.27
C ASN A 82 18.60 -3.74 -4.28
N ILE A 83 19.53 -3.16 -3.53
CA ILE A 83 19.79 -1.72 -3.54
C ILE A 83 21.13 -1.58 -4.26
N ALA A 84 21.08 -1.19 -5.53
CA ALA A 84 22.28 -0.72 -6.20
C ALA A 84 22.52 0.70 -5.69
N PHE A 85 23.34 0.85 -4.66
CA PHE A 85 23.89 2.15 -4.33
C PHE A 85 24.85 2.51 -5.47
N PRO A 86 24.64 3.62 -6.19
CA PRO A 86 25.63 4.04 -7.19
C PRO A 86 26.94 4.28 -6.45
N GLU A 87 28.00 3.59 -6.87
CA GLU A 87 29.36 3.89 -6.46
C GLU A 87 29.58 5.38 -6.78
N THR A 88 29.64 6.24 -5.77
CA THR A 88 30.11 7.61 -5.98
C THR A 88 31.57 7.50 -6.39
N GLY A 89 31.82 7.52 -7.70
CA GLY A 89 33.16 7.64 -8.26
C GLY A 89 33.79 8.91 -7.71
N SER A 90 34.84 8.70 -6.90
CA SER A 90 35.75 9.71 -6.37
C SER A 90 36.40 10.58 -7.45
#